data_AF-A0A956B057-F1
#
_entry.id   AF-A0A956B057-F1
#
_cell.length_a   1.000
_cell.length_b   1.000
_cell.length_c   1.000
_cell.angle_alpha   90.00
_cell.angle_beta   90.00
_cell.angle_gamma   90.00
#
_symmetry.space_group_name_H-M   'P 1'
#
loop_
_entity.id
_entity.type
_entity.pdbx_description
1 polymer ?
#
loop_
_entity_poly.entity_id
_entity_poly.type
_entity_poly.pdbx_seq_one_letter_code
_entity_poly.pdbx_strand_id
1 'polypeptide(L)'
;MSAPERAPLYRAAHAVDEAVFRVEKILVTVAAMVMTTTVFLDICFRSFSSPDSQLARKLLTALGWFGVEKTEATYQTLRDYGTPTILVVLTFIAGGAVFASGNVRRPEAERRPKWWGVVYGLVAVAIAWLFVQFITRQPSWQVCMTLLILGSVGFLYDAVRRKDWLASVLAVVVGALGAWASTKLPQDYIWSQELSLILLAWIAFLGGSMATRVRDDSGTEDKHLKVDALAKLIPQALRPWARALGLLVSTLFCAYILALAYEHVFGPTGDYAGGERRPSTKIPAWLIIFAMVVSFAIMTLRLAARTIDAFLNPRAPVETLDH
;
A
#
# COMPACT_ATOMS: atom_id res chain seq x y z
N MET A 1 -34.00 -14.05 26.02
CA MET A 1 -34.22 -12.83 25.22
C MET A 1 -33.73 -13.11 23.80
N SER A 2 -34.64 -13.36 22.87
CA SER A 2 -34.32 -13.43 21.44
C SER A 2 -33.76 -12.09 21.00
N ALA A 3 -32.59 -12.08 20.34
CA ALA A 3 -32.02 -10.87 19.78
C ALA A 3 -33.07 -10.19 18.88
N PRO A 4 -33.32 -8.87 19.02
CA PRO A 4 -34.27 -8.18 18.18
C PRO A 4 -33.84 -8.37 16.72
N GLU A 5 -34.76 -8.86 15.90
CA GLU A 5 -34.55 -9.10 14.48
C GLU A 5 -34.10 -7.77 13.84
N ARG A 6 -32.80 -7.67 13.49
CA ARG A 6 -32.23 -6.44 12.96
C ARG A 6 -32.98 -6.07 11.67
N ALA A 7 -33.54 -4.86 11.63
CA ALA A 7 -34.33 -4.36 10.52
C ALA A 7 -33.62 -4.60 9.17
N PRO A 8 -34.35 -4.94 8.09
CA PRO A 8 -33.75 -5.27 6.79
C PRO A 8 -32.83 -4.17 6.24
N LEU A 9 -33.13 -2.90 6.54
CA LEU A 9 -32.30 -1.74 6.18
C LEU A 9 -30.90 -1.77 6.82
N TYR A 10 -30.79 -2.22 8.07
CA TYR A 10 -29.51 -2.33 8.77
C TYR A 10 -28.61 -3.40 8.14
N ARG A 11 -29.21 -4.52 7.73
CA ARG A 11 -28.49 -5.60 7.02
C ARG A 11 -27.99 -5.14 5.66
N ALA A 12 -28.81 -4.40 4.91
CA ALA A 12 -28.40 -3.83 3.62
C ALA A 12 -27.25 -2.82 3.77
N ALA A 13 -27.34 -1.90 4.74
CA ALA A 13 -26.29 -0.91 5.00
C ALA A 13 -24.95 -1.56 5.39
N HIS A 14 -24.99 -2.60 6.25
CA HIS A 14 -23.78 -3.37 6.60
C HIS A 14 -23.18 -4.13 5.43
N ALA A 15 -24.03 -4.74 4.59
CA ALA A 15 -23.55 -5.45 3.40
C ALA A 15 -22.85 -4.50 2.41
N VAL A 16 -23.41 -3.29 2.23
CA VAL A 16 -22.79 -2.25 1.41
C VAL A 16 -21.48 -1.77 2.02
N ASP A 17 -21.43 -1.50 3.33
CA ASP A 17 -20.19 -1.08 4.02
C ASP A 17 -19.07 -2.12 3.90
N GLU A 18 -19.39 -3.40 4.09
CA GLU A 18 -18.44 -4.50 3.93
C GLU A 18 -17.95 -4.63 2.49
N ALA A 19 -18.84 -4.47 1.50
CA ALA A 19 -18.47 -4.48 0.10
C ALA A 19 -17.51 -3.31 -0.23
N VAL A 20 -17.84 -2.10 0.22
CA VAL A 20 -16.99 -0.91 0.05
C VAL A 20 -15.62 -1.12 0.71
N PHE A 21 -15.59 -1.60 1.95
CA PHE A 21 -14.34 -1.85 2.66
C PHE A 21 -13.47 -2.89 1.95
N ARG A 22 -14.09 -3.95 1.42
CA ARG A 22 -13.36 -4.97 0.65
C ARG A 22 -12.70 -4.34 -0.58
N VAL A 23 -13.41 -3.46 -1.29
CA VAL A 23 -12.88 -2.72 -2.43
C VAL A 23 -11.74 -1.78 -2.01
N GLU A 24 -11.92 -0.99 -0.94
CA GLU A 24 -10.87 -0.11 -0.40
C GLU A 24 -9.60 -0.89 -0.05
N LYS A 25 -9.74 -2.01 0.66
CA LYS A 25 -8.62 -2.86 1.05
C LYS A 25 -7.87 -3.41 -0.16
N ILE A 26 -8.60 -3.90 -1.18
CA ILE A 26 -7.98 -4.39 -2.42
C ILE A 26 -7.23 -3.25 -3.11
N LEU A 27 -7.87 -2.08 -3.26
CA LEU A 27 -7.27 -0.94 -3.94
C LEU A 27 -6.01 -0.46 -3.22
N VAL A 28 -6.04 -0.31 -1.90
CA VAL A 28 -4.87 0.10 -1.10
C VAL A 28 -3.75 -0.93 -1.18
N THR A 29 -4.07 -2.23 -1.11
CA THR A 29 -3.06 -3.30 -1.19
C THR A 29 -2.40 -3.32 -2.57
N VAL A 30 -3.19 -3.23 -3.64
CA VAL A 30 -2.69 -3.18 -5.02
C VAL A 30 -1.86 -1.91 -5.24
N ALA A 31 -2.36 -0.74 -4.81
CA ALA A 31 -1.64 0.52 -4.94
C ALA A 31 -0.29 0.48 -4.20
N ALA A 32 -0.26 -0.06 -2.97
CA ALA A 32 0.97 -0.19 -2.20
C ALA A 32 1.96 -1.13 -2.89
N MET A 33 1.49 -2.29 -3.38
CA MET A 33 2.33 -3.25 -4.10
C MET A 33 2.91 -2.64 -5.38
N VAL A 34 2.09 -1.95 -6.18
CA VAL A 34 2.54 -1.26 -7.40
C VAL A 34 3.55 -0.19 -7.05
N MET A 35 3.25 0.68 -6.08
CA MET A 35 4.14 1.76 -5.65
C MET A 35 5.50 1.24 -5.18
N THR A 36 5.51 0.25 -4.28
CA THR A 36 6.75 -0.35 -3.78
C THR A 36 7.56 -0.98 -4.91
N THR A 37 6.89 -1.69 -5.83
CA THR A 37 7.56 -2.32 -6.97
C THR A 37 8.17 -1.27 -7.90
N THR A 38 7.41 -0.23 -8.28
CA THR A 38 7.89 0.79 -9.22
C THR A 38 9.02 1.63 -8.64
N VAL A 39 8.93 2.00 -7.35
CA VAL A 39 9.99 2.75 -6.66
C VAL A 39 11.24 1.89 -6.49
N PHE A 40 11.07 0.60 -6.17
CA PHE A 40 12.19 -0.33 -6.10
C PHE A 40 12.89 -0.46 -7.46
N LEU A 41 12.14 -0.63 -8.55
CA LEU A 41 12.70 -0.68 -9.90
C LEU A 41 13.45 0.60 -10.28
N ASP A 42 12.91 1.78 -9.95
CA ASP A 42 13.58 3.06 -10.17
C ASP A 42 14.89 3.16 -9.38
N ILE A 43 14.89 2.76 -8.10
CA ILE A 43 16.10 2.73 -7.28
C ILE A 43 17.14 1.77 -7.88
N CYS A 44 16.74 0.56 -8.28
CA CYS A 44 17.62 -0.40 -8.93
C CYS A 44 18.19 0.19 -10.22
N PHE A 45 17.32 0.66 -11.12
CA PHE A 45 17.73 1.23 -12.40
C PHE A 45 18.72 2.38 -12.20
N ARG A 46 18.41 3.37 -11.34
CA ARG A 46 19.32 4.48 -11.06
C ARG A 46 20.63 4.01 -10.45
N SER A 47 20.60 3.06 -9.51
CA SER A 47 21.81 2.57 -8.84
C SER A 47 22.78 1.85 -9.78
N PHE A 48 22.28 1.21 -10.84
CA PHE A 48 23.12 0.47 -11.79
C PHE A 48 23.38 1.22 -13.11
N SER A 49 22.50 2.15 -13.49
CA SER A 49 22.63 2.91 -14.75
C SER A 49 23.32 4.26 -14.57
N SER A 50 23.34 4.86 -13.37
CA SER A 50 23.99 6.17 -13.19
C SER A 50 25.52 6.01 -13.07
N PRO A 51 26.31 6.84 -13.78
CA PRO A 51 27.74 6.89 -13.57
C PRO A 51 28.11 7.39 -12.17
N ASP A 52 27.21 8.13 -11.51
CA ASP A 52 27.31 8.47 -10.10
C ASP A 52 26.48 7.51 -9.25
N SER A 53 27.06 6.39 -8.83
CA SER A 53 26.39 5.49 -7.88
C SER A 53 26.25 6.18 -6.52
N GLN A 54 25.01 6.48 -6.11
CA GLN A 54 24.73 7.01 -4.77
C GLN A 54 25.13 6.03 -3.67
N LEU A 55 25.08 4.73 -3.96
CA LEU A 55 25.48 3.67 -3.05
C LEU A 55 26.99 3.74 -2.80
N ALA A 56 27.78 3.94 -3.86
CA ALA A 56 29.23 4.16 -3.74
C ALA A 56 29.54 5.43 -2.93
N ARG A 57 28.78 6.53 -3.10
CA ARG A 57 28.98 7.76 -2.30
C ARG A 57 28.67 7.55 -0.81
N LYS A 58 27.57 6.85 -0.50
CA LYS A 58 27.20 6.54 0.90
C LYS A 58 28.20 5.58 1.55
N LEU A 59 28.66 4.56 0.82
CA LEU A 59 29.73 3.68 1.29
C LEU A 59 31.04 4.43 1.50
N LEU A 60 31.43 5.31 0.59
CA LEU A 60 32.63 6.16 0.76
C LEU A 60 32.51 7.05 2.00
N THR A 61 31.30 7.53 2.29
CA THR A 61 31.03 8.31 3.51
C THR A 61 31.18 7.45 4.77
N ALA A 62 30.64 6.22 4.75
CA ALA A 62 30.77 5.27 5.85
C ALA A 62 32.22 4.82 6.05
N LEU A 63 32.95 4.52 4.97
CA LEU A 63 34.37 4.17 5.00
C LEU A 63 35.26 5.32 5.46
N GLY A 64 34.86 6.57 5.20
CA GLY A 64 35.52 7.74 5.75
C GLY A 64 35.50 7.81 7.27
N TRP A 65 34.50 7.20 7.94
CA TRP A 65 34.52 7.04 9.40
C TRP A 65 35.65 6.08 9.84
N PHE A 66 35.95 5.07 9.02
CA PHE A 66 37.05 4.13 9.27
C PHE A 66 38.42 4.66 8.82
N GLY A 67 38.55 5.95 8.51
CA GLY A 67 39.82 6.58 8.13
C GLY A 67 40.25 6.35 6.68
N VAL A 68 39.35 5.85 5.81
CA VAL A 68 39.66 5.68 4.38
C VAL A 68 39.62 7.04 3.68
N GLU A 69 40.69 7.39 2.97
CA GLU A 69 40.78 8.63 2.21
C GLU A 69 39.74 8.71 1.08
N LYS A 70 39.07 9.86 0.98
CA LYS A 70 38.05 10.15 -0.04
C LYS A 70 38.69 10.64 -1.33
N THR A 71 39.47 9.79 -1.98
CA THR A 71 40.10 10.05 -3.27
C THR A 71 39.19 9.60 -4.42
N GLU A 72 39.28 10.27 -5.58
CA GLU A 72 38.51 9.92 -6.78
C GLU A 72 38.80 8.47 -7.24
N ALA A 73 40.05 8.01 -7.12
CA ALA A 73 40.44 6.64 -7.40
C ALA A 73 39.74 5.62 -6.47
N THR A 74 39.57 5.96 -5.19
CA THR A 74 38.83 5.15 -4.22
C THR A 74 37.36 5.09 -4.60
N TYR A 75 36.75 6.21 -5.02
CA TYR A 75 35.38 6.25 -5.49
C TYR A 75 35.16 5.36 -6.72
N GLN A 76 36.03 5.45 -7.73
CA GLN A 76 35.97 4.62 -8.94
C GLN A 76 36.11 3.13 -8.61
N THR A 77 37.07 2.76 -7.77
CA THR A 77 37.25 1.36 -7.33
C THR A 77 36.02 0.83 -6.58
N LEU A 78 35.43 1.65 -5.71
CA LEU A 78 34.23 1.29 -4.96
C LEU A 78 32.99 1.19 -5.85
N ARG A 79 32.93 2.00 -6.90
CA ARG A 79 31.86 1.97 -7.89
C ARG A 79 31.95 0.71 -8.76
N ASP A 80 33.11 0.45 -9.33
CA ASP A 80 33.29 -0.61 -10.32
C ASP A 80 33.33 -2.01 -9.68
N TYR A 81 33.93 -2.13 -8.49
CA TYR A 81 34.11 -3.42 -7.81
C TYR A 81 33.35 -3.51 -6.49
N GLY A 82 33.37 -2.45 -5.68
CA GLY A 82 32.77 -2.47 -4.34
C GLY A 82 31.25 -2.68 -4.35
N THR A 83 30.53 -1.87 -5.13
CA THR A 83 29.07 -1.87 -5.17
C THR A 83 28.50 -3.20 -5.68
N PRO A 84 28.96 -3.76 -6.82
CA PRO A 84 28.51 -5.07 -7.27
C PRO A 84 28.85 -6.18 -6.27
N THR A 85 30.06 -6.16 -5.67
CA THR A 85 30.48 -7.18 -4.71
C THR A 85 29.61 -7.18 -3.45
N ILE A 86 29.32 -6.01 -2.89
CA ILE A 86 28.45 -5.88 -1.72
C ILE A 86 27.05 -6.41 -2.02
N LEU A 87 26.51 -6.09 -3.19
CA LEU A 87 25.18 -6.58 -3.59
C LEU A 87 25.16 -8.10 -3.79
N VAL A 88 26.22 -8.67 -4.37
CA VAL A 88 26.39 -10.13 -4.48
C VAL A 88 26.41 -10.78 -3.10
N VAL A 89 27.22 -10.25 -2.18
CA VAL A 89 27.33 -10.77 -0.81
C VAL A 89 25.99 -10.65 -0.06
N LEU A 90 25.34 -9.49 -0.10
CA LEU A 90 24.04 -9.29 0.54
C LEU A 90 22.96 -10.22 -0.03
N THR A 91 22.93 -10.40 -1.36
CA THR A 91 21.98 -11.30 -2.02
C THR A 91 22.25 -12.76 -1.67
N PHE A 92 23.52 -13.15 -1.60
CA PHE A 92 23.93 -14.49 -1.18
C PHE A 92 23.48 -14.78 0.26
N ILE A 93 23.75 -13.85 1.18
CA ILE A 93 23.33 -13.95 2.59
C ILE A 93 21.80 -14.03 2.70
N ALA A 94 21.08 -13.18 1.97
CA ALA A 94 19.62 -13.18 1.95
C ALA A 94 19.06 -14.52 1.44
N GLY A 95 19.60 -15.05 0.33
CA GLY A 95 19.22 -16.37 -0.20
C GLY A 95 19.47 -17.50 0.81
N GLY A 96 20.61 -17.46 1.49
CA GLY A 96 20.94 -18.38 2.58
C GLY A 96 19.99 -18.25 3.78
N ALA A 97 19.60 -17.03 4.16
CA ALA A 97 18.67 -16.78 5.25
C ALA A 97 17.24 -17.26 4.94
N VAL A 98 16.77 -17.06 3.70
CA VAL A 98 15.48 -17.61 3.24
C VAL A 98 15.51 -19.14 3.34
N PHE A 99 16.58 -19.79 2.88
CA PHE A 99 16.74 -21.23 3.04
C PHE A 99 16.73 -21.66 4.52
N ALA A 100 17.51 -20.99 5.37
CA ALA A 100 17.59 -21.30 6.79
C ALA A 100 16.23 -21.19 7.48
N SER A 101 15.49 -20.11 7.23
CA SER A 101 14.15 -19.91 7.80
C SER A 101 13.14 -20.98 7.34
N GLY A 102 13.19 -21.38 6.07
CA GLY A 102 12.36 -22.46 5.53
C GLY A 102 12.73 -23.83 6.09
N ASN A 103 14.02 -24.07 6.34
CA ASN A 103 14.51 -25.35 6.88
C ASN A 103 14.22 -25.51 8.39
N VAL A 104 14.21 -24.41 9.15
CA VAL A 104 13.85 -24.40 10.59
C VAL A 104 12.39 -24.82 10.79
N ARG A 105 11.50 -24.48 9.86
CA ARG A 105 10.07 -24.85 9.92
C ARG A 105 9.78 -26.31 9.57
N ARG A 106 10.76 -27.07 9.07
CA ARG A 106 10.56 -28.47 8.67
C ARG A 106 10.81 -29.44 9.83
N PRO A 107 10.08 -30.58 9.88
CA PRO A 107 10.38 -31.68 10.79
C PRO A 107 11.83 -32.13 10.63
N GLU A 108 12.46 -32.58 11.72
CA GLU A 108 13.88 -32.92 11.73
C GLU A 108 14.27 -33.98 10.69
N ALA A 109 13.39 -34.96 10.45
CA ALA A 109 13.54 -36.00 9.44
C ALA A 109 13.55 -35.49 7.98
N GLU A 110 13.01 -34.28 7.72
CA GLU A 110 12.91 -33.68 6.38
C GLU A 110 13.89 -32.51 6.17
N ARG A 111 14.75 -32.22 7.16
CA ARG A 111 15.70 -31.11 7.08
C ARG A 111 16.71 -31.36 5.99
N ARG A 112 16.82 -30.41 5.07
CA ARG A 112 17.84 -30.44 4.01
C ARG A 112 19.22 -30.17 4.60
N PRO A 113 20.28 -30.77 4.04
CA PRO A 113 21.63 -30.55 4.53
C PRO A 113 22.07 -29.09 4.31
N LYS A 114 22.93 -28.57 5.20
CA LYS A 114 23.31 -27.15 5.27
C LYS A 114 23.92 -26.60 3.97
N TRP A 115 24.59 -27.44 3.17
CA TRP A 115 25.19 -27.02 1.88
C TRP A 115 24.15 -26.53 0.87
N TRP A 116 22.88 -26.93 0.98
CA TRP A 116 21.80 -26.34 0.18
C TRP A 116 21.69 -24.84 0.41
N GLY A 117 22.01 -24.31 1.60
CA GLY A 117 22.04 -22.88 1.85
C GLY A 117 23.00 -22.13 0.92
N VAL A 118 24.15 -22.73 0.59
CA VAL A 118 25.11 -22.18 -0.37
C VAL A 118 24.51 -22.18 -1.78
N VAL A 119 23.85 -23.27 -2.18
CA VAL A 119 23.16 -23.36 -3.48
C VAL A 119 22.08 -22.30 -3.60
N TYR A 120 21.23 -22.12 -2.59
CA TYR A 120 20.21 -21.08 -2.58
C TYR A 120 20.83 -19.67 -2.63
N GLY A 121 21.94 -19.45 -1.94
CA GLY A 121 22.70 -18.19 -2.03
C GLY A 121 23.22 -17.92 -3.44
N LEU A 122 23.86 -18.90 -4.09
CA LEU A 122 24.37 -18.77 -5.46
C LEU A 122 23.24 -18.56 -6.48
N VAL A 123 22.15 -19.31 -6.35
CA VAL A 123 20.96 -19.14 -7.20
C VAL A 123 20.35 -17.76 -7.01
N ALA A 124 20.26 -17.25 -5.77
CA ALA A 124 19.77 -15.90 -5.51
C ALA A 124 20.65 -14.83 -6.16
N VAL A 125 21.98 -14.97 -6.10
CA VAL A 125 22.93 -14.09 -6.79
C VAL A 125 22.73 -14.13 -8.30
N ALA A 126 22.63 -15.33 -8.89
CA ALA A 126 22.41 -15.49 -10.32
C ALA A 126 21.09 -14.84 -10.78
N ILE A 127 20.01 -15.04 -10.02
CA ILE A 127 18.71 -14.42 -10.28
C ILE A 127 18.80 -12.90 -10.18
N ALA A 128 19.43 -12.38 -9.12
CA ALA A 128 19.58 -10.93 -8.95
C ALA A 128 20.41 -10.31 -10.08
N TRP A 129 21.50 -10.96 -10.49
CA TRP A 129 22.31 -10.50 -11.62
C TRP A 129 21.53 -10.49 -12.92
N LEU A 130 20.80 -11.57 -13.24
CA LEU A 130 19.91 -11.64 -14.40
C LEU A 130 18.83 -10.56 -14.35
N PHE A 131 18.26 -10.31 -13.18
CA PHE A 131 17.26 -9.28 -12.96
C PHE A 131 17.81 -7.87 -13.17
N VAL A 132 19.03 -7.59 -12.70
CA VAL A 132 19.71 -6.30 -12.96
C VAL A 132 19.97 -6.12 -14.45
N GLN A 133 20.50 -7.15 -15.13
CA GLN A 133 20.70 -7.11 -16.58
C GLN A 133 19.37 -6.92 -17.34
N PHE A 134 18.29 -7.52 -16.85
CA PHE A 134 16.96 -7.35 -17.41
C PHE A 134 16.46 -5.91 -17.26
N ILE A 135 16.60 -5.31 -16.07
CA ILE A 135 16.18 -3.91 -15.80
C ILE A 135 16.99 -2.90 -16.61
N THR A 136 18.30 -3.10 -16.75
CA THR A 136 19.18 -2.11 -17.39
C THR A 136 19.17 -2.21 -18.92
N ARG A 137 18.87 -3.39 -19.49
CA ARG A 137 18.86 -3.58 -20.94
C ARG A 137 17.47 -3.44 -21.58
N GLN A 138 16.41 -3.68 -20.83
CA GLN A 138 15.05 -3.61 -21.36
C GLN A 138 14.40 -2.27 -21.03
N PRO A 139 13.56 -1.73 -21.93
CA PRO A 139 12.80 -0.52 -21.64
C PRO A 139 11.85 -0.73 -20.47
N SER A 140 11.62 0.30 -19.65
CA SER A 140 10.91 0.16 -18.37
C SER A 140 9.50 -0.42 -18.51
N TRP A 141 8.78 -0.08 -19.58
CA TRP A 141 7.47 -0.65 -19.88
C TRP A 141 7.47 -2.17 -20.04
N GLN A 142 8.51 -2.76 -20.66
CA GLN A 142 8.61 -4.22 -20.83
C GLN A 142 8.92 -4.91 -19.51
N VAL A 143 9.76 -4.29 -18.68
CA VAL A 143 10.07 -4.80 -17.34
C VAL A 143 8.81 -4.83 -16.49
N CYS A 144 8.07 -3.72 -16.43
CA CYS A 144 6.83 -3.62 -15.69
C CYS A 144 5.77 -4.61 -16.22
N MET A 145 5.60 -4.70 -17.54
CA MET A 145 4.66 -5.64 -18.17
C MET A 145 5.01 -7.09 -17.83
N THR A 146 6.28 -7.47 -17.90
CA THR A 146 6.74 -8.84 -17.61
C THR A 146 6.51 -9.19 -16.14
N LEU A 147 6.82 -8.28 -15.22
CA LEU A 147 6.59 -8.48 -13.79
C LEU A 147 5.09 -8.55 -13.46
N LEU A 148 4.27 -7.72 -14.09
CA LEU A 148 2.81 -7.77 -13.95
C LEU A 148 2.25 -9.10 -14.45
N ILE A 149 2.65 -9.56 -15.63
CA ILE A 149 2.20 -10.84 -16.18
C ILE A 149 2.62 -11.99 -15.26
N LEU A 150 3.88 -12.03 -14.82
CA LEU A 150 4.37 -13.06 -13.89
C LEU A 150 3.58 -13.05 -12.57
N GLY A 151 3.34 -11.87 -12.01
CA GLY A 151 2.55 -11.70 -10.80
C GLY A 151 1.08 -12.16 -10.98
N SER A 152 0.45 -11.74 -12.08
CA SER A 152 -0.92 -12.13 -12.42
C SER A 152 -1.07 -13.62 -12.70
N VAL A 153 -0.08 -14.26 -13.34
CA VAL A 153 -0.06 -15.71 -13.55
C VAL A 153 0.08 -16.45 -12.22
N GLY A 154 0.97 -16.00 -11.33
CA GLY A 154 1.11 -16.59 -9.99
C GLY A 154 -0.17 -16.44 -9.16
N PHE A 155 -0.80 -15.27 -9.21
CA PHE A 155 -2.06 -15.00 -8.53
C PHE A 155 -3.22 -15.82 -9.13
N LEU A 156 -3.28 -15.93 -10.46
CA LEU A 156 -4.26 -16.77 -11.15
C LEU A 156 -4.09 -18.25 -10.79
N TYR A 157 -2.86 -18.76 -10.74
CA TYR A 157 -2.58 -20.13 -10.34
C TYR A 157 -3.08 -20.42 -8.91
N ASP A 158 -2.82 -19.51 -7.97
CA ASP A 158 -3.31 -19.62 -6.59
C ASP A 158 -4.85 -19.51 -6.52
N ALA A 159 -5.45 -18.59 -7.28
CA ALA A 159 -6.91 -18.43 -7.35
C ALA A 159 -7.63 -19.66 -7.90
N VAL A 160 -7.10 -20.24 -8.99
CA VAL A 160 -7.61 -21.48 -9.59
C VAL A 160 -7.49 -22.64 -8.62
N ARG A 161 -6.36 -22.74 -7.91
CA ARG A 161 -6.14 -23.79 -6.88
C ARG A 161 -7.16 -23.68 -5.74
N ARG A 162 -7.57 -22.47 -5.37
CA ARG A 162 -8.58 -22.21 -4.33
C ARG A 162 -10.02 -22.33 -4.84
N LYS A 163 -10.22 -22.58 -6.14
CA LYS A 163 -11.54 -22.58 -6.82
C LYS A 163 -12.30 -21.26 -6.63
N ASP A 164 -11.58 -20.15 -6.46
CA ASP A 164 -12.17 -18.83 -6.34
C ASP A 164 -12.24 -18.18 -7.73
N TRP A 165 -13.43 -18.21 -8.33
CA TRP A 165 -13.66 -17.68 -9.67
C TRP A 165 -13.53 -16.14 -9.70
N LEU A 166 -13.88 -15.45 -8.62
CA LEU A 166 -13.78 -13.99 -8.54
C LEU A 166 -12.32 -13.55 -8.52
N ALA A 167 -11.50 -14.20 -7.70
CA ALA A 167 -10.07 -13.95 -7.66
C ALA A 167 -9.40 -14.24 -9.01
N SER A 168 -9.85 -15.29 -9.71
CA SER A 168 -9.34 -15.65 -11.04
C SER A 168 -9.66 -14.59 -12.09
N VAL A 169 -10.91 -14.11 -12.14
CA VAL A 169 -11.32 -13.01 -13.03
C VAL A 169 -10.53 -11.74 -12.71
N LEU A 170 -10.40 -11.41 -11.43
CA LEU A 170 -9.63 -10.24 -10.99
C LEU A 170 -8.16 -10.34 -11.42
N ALA A 171 -7.54 -11.51 -11.30
CA ALA A 171 -6.15 -11.74 -11.72
C ALA A 171 -5.94 -11.43 -13.21
N VAL A 172 -6.86 -11.90 -14.05
CA VAL A 172 -6.83 -11.70 -15.51
C VAL A 172 -7.07 -10.23 -15.85
N VAL A 173 -8.08 -9.60 -15.23
CA VAL A 173 -8.40 -8.19 -15.48
C VAL A 173 -7.24 -7.29 -15.06
N VAL A 174 -6.68 -7.49 -13.87
CA VAL A 174 -5.52 -6.71 -13.38
C VAL A 174 -4.30 -6.94 -14.27
N GLY A 175 -4.05 -8.18 -14.70
CA GLY A 175 -2.93 -8.49 -15.60
C GLY A 175 -3.08 -7.84 -16.97
N ALA A 176 -4.26 -7.94 -17.57
CA ALA A 176 -4.54 -7.37 -18.89
C ALA A 176 -4.52 -5.83 -18.88
N LEU A 177 -5.22 -5.21 -17.92
CA LEU A 177 -5.25 -3.76 -17.77
C LEU A 177 -3.87 -3.21 -17.39
N GLY A 178 -3.15 -3.89 -16.49
CA GLY A 178 -1.80 -3.51 -16.09
C GLY A 178 -0.80 -3.61 -17.25
N ALA A 179 -0.86 -4.69 -18.04
CA ALA A 179 -0.02 -4.84 -19.23
C ALA A 179 -0.32 -3.77 -20.27
N TRP A 180 -1.61 -3.50 -20.52
CA TRP A 180 -2.02 -2.42 -21.43
C TRP A 180 -1.55 -1.05 -20.95
N ALA A 181 -1.75 -0.73 -19.67
CA ALA A 181 -1.29 0.53 -19.08
C ALA A 181 0.24 0.67 -19.16
N SER A 182 0.97 -0.43 -18.98
CA SER A 182 2.43 -0.45 -19.07
C SER A 182 2.91 0.03 -20.44
N THR A 183 2.21 -0.31 -21.54
CA THR A 183 2.59 0.14 -22.90
C THR A 183 2.55 1.65 -23.11
N LYS A 184 1.91 2.40 -22.20
CA LYS A 184 1.83 3.88 -22.25
C LYS A 184 2.94 4.56 -21.45
N LEU A 185 3.78 3.80 -20.75
CA LEU A 185 4.84 4.34 -19.91
C LEU A 185 6.06 4.78 -20.75
N PRO A 186 6.73 5.89 -20.37
CA PRO A 186 8.00 6.31 -20.96
C PRO A 186 9.08 5.22 -20.86
N GLN A 187 10.14 5.31 -21.68
CA GLN A 187 11.24 4.32 -21.67
C GLN A 187 12.01 4.28 -20.33
N ASP A 188 12.22 5.42 -19.67
CA ASP A 188 12.93 5.49 -18.39
C ASP A 188 11.99 5.50 -17.18
N TYR A 189 12.50 5.21 -15.99
CA TYR A 189 11.73 5.18 -14.73
C TYR A 189 11.41 6.57 -14.14
N ILE A 190 11.55 7.66 -14.89
CA ILE A 190 11.26 9.03 -14.45
C ILE A 190 9.79 9.17 -14.00
N TRP A 191 8.88 8.43 -14.65
CA TRP A 191 7.46 8.41 -14.31
C TRP A 191 7.13 7.76 -12.96
N SER A 192 8.04 6.96 -12.41
CA SER A 192 7.79 6.21 -11.17
C SER A 192 7.54 7.13 -9.98
N GLN A 193 8.22 8.29 -9.92
CA GLN A 193 8.06 9.27 -8.86
C GLN A 193 6.67 9.92 -8.91
N GLU A 194 6.23 10.39 -10.08
CA GLU A 194 4.90 10.97 -10.28
C GLU A 194 3.80 9.96 -9.93
N LEU A 195 3.94 8.71 -10.40
CA LEU A 195 2.98 7.64 -10.10
C LEU A 195 2.96 7.32 -8.60
N SER A 196 4.12 7.23 -7.96
CA SER A 196 4.21 6.94 -6.53
C SER A 196 3.51 8.00 -5.68
N LEU A 197 3.55 9.27 -6.08
CA LEU A 197 2.87 10.35 -5.37
C LEU A 197 1.35 10.24 -5.51
N ILE A 198 0.86 9.86 -6.68
CA ILE A 198 -0.57 9.57 -6.89
C ILE A 198 -0.97 8.38 -6.01
N LEU A 199 -0.27 7.24 -6.11
CA LEU A 199 -0.60 6.03 -5.35
C LEU A 199 -0.52 6.27 -3.83
N LEU A 200 0.47 7.05 -3.37
CA LEU A 200 0.61 7.41 -1.96
C LEU A 200 -0.60 8.21 -1.47
N ALA A 201 -1.11 9.17 -2.25
CA ALA A 201 -2.32 9.91 -1.90
C ALA A 201 -3.53 8.96 -1.76
N TRP A 202 -3.73 8.06 -2.72
CA TRP A 202 -4.79 7.06 -2.67
C TRP A 202 -4.67 6.14 -1.44
N ILE A 203 -3.47 5.64 -1.15
CA ILE A 203 -3.20 4.81 0.04
C ILE A 203 -3.48 5.59 1.33
N ALA A 204 -3.04 6.85 1.42
CA ALA A 204 -3.22 7.67 2.61
C ALA A 204 -4.71 7.97 2.88
N PHE A 205 -5.44 8.43 1.86
CA PHE A 205 -6.84 8.81 2.05
C PHE A 205 -7.76 7.59 2.20
N LEU A 206 -7.60 6.53 1.41
CA LEU A 206 -8.40 5.31 1.59
C LEU A 206 -7.99 4.55 2.86
N GLY A 207 -6.71 4.59 3.24
CA GLY A 207 -6.23 4.11 4.53
C GLY A 207 -6.92 4.82 5.70
N GLY A 208 -7.02 6.15 5.63
CA GLY A 208 -7.78 6.96 6.59
C GLY A 208 -9.26 6.60 6.64
N SER A 209 -9.90 6.41 5.46
CA SER A 209 -11.29 5.96 5.39
C SER A 209 -11.49 4.60 6.05
N MET A 210 -10.60 3.63 5.80
CA MET A 210 -10.64 2.32 6.44
C MET A 210 -10.47 2.39 7.96
N ALA A 211 -9.67 3.33 8.47
CA ALA A 211 -9.50 3.53 9.91
C ALA A 211 -10.78 4.04 10.60
N THR A 212 -11.71 4.66 9.86
CA THR A 212 -13.02 5.01 10.42
C THR A 212 -13.93 3.79 10.57
N ARG A 213 -13.58 2.63 10.02
CA ARG A 213 -14.40 1.41 10.14
C ARG A 213 -14.25 0.81 11.54
N VAL A 214 -15.36 0.73 12.26
CA VAL A 214 -15.45 0.01 13.55
C VAL A 214 -16.01 -1.38 13.25
N ARG A 215 -15.30 -2.43 13.68
CA ARG A 215 -15.70 -3.83 13.46
C ARG A 215 -16.40 -4.37 14.72
N ASP A 216 -17.71 -4.55 14.63
CA ASP A 216 -18.60 -4.78 15.78
C ASP A 216 -19.18 -6.20 15.84
N ASP A 217 -18.37 -7.25 15.68
CA ASP A 217 -18.89 -8.63 15.85
C ASP A 217 -17.90 -9.69 16.40
N SER A 218 -16.67 -9.33 16.79
CA SER A 218 -15.72 -10.34 17.33
C SER A 218 -14.67 -9.83 18.35
N GLY A 219 -15.00 -8.78 19.12
CA GLY A 219 -14.30 -8.41 20.35
C GLY A 219 -12.78 -8.16 20.26
N THR A 220 -12.38 -6.98 19.76
CA THR A 220 -11.08 -6.24 19.91
C THR A 220 -10.84 -5.47 18.58
N GLU A 221 -10.72 -4.14 18.48
CA GLU A 221 -10.63 -3.05 19.43
C GLU A 221 -11.14 -1.75 18.79
N ASP A 222 -12.02 -1.03 19.50
CA ASP A 222 -12.33 0.40 19.33
C ASP A 222 -11.11 1.27 19.70
N LYS A 223 -9.90 1.02 19.18
CA LYS A 223 -8.70 1.58 19.83
C LYS A 223 -8.33 3.03 19.53
N HIS A 224 -8.95 3.74 18.58
CA HIS A 224 -8.34 5.01 18.13
C HIS A 224 -9.24 6.24 17.96
N LEU A 225 -10.55 6.16 18.21
CA LEU A 225 -11.38 7.38 18.18
C LEU A 225 -12.41 7.49 19.32
N LYS A 226 -12.10 6.90 20.47
CA LYS A 226 -12.71 7.37 21.71
C LYS A 226 -11.86 8.50 22.23
N VAL A 227 -12.41 9.71 22.27
CA VAL A 227 -11.84 10.80 23.06
C VAL A 227 -12.08 10.43 24.53
N ASP A 228 -11.39 9.41 25.03
CA ASP A 228 -11.60 8.84 26.37
C ASP A 228 -11.37 9.89 27.46
N ALA A 229 -10.56 10.91 27.17
CA ALA A 229 -10.39 12.07 28.05
C ALA A 229 -11.69 12.87 28.24
N LEU A 230 -12.48 13.05 27.18
CA LEU A 230 -13.76 13.77 27.25
C LEU A 230 -14.86 12.88 27.85
N ALA A 231 -14.81 11.57 27.60
CA ALA A 231 -15.75 10.60 28.16
C ALA A 231 -15.67 10.50 29.70
N LYS A 232 -14.49 10.77 30.28
CA LYS A 232 -14.29 10.81 31.75
C LYS A 232 -14.92 12.03 32.42
N LEU A 233 -15.11 13.13 31.68
CA LEU A 233 -15.71 14.38 32.21
C LEU A 233 -17.24 14.42 32.08
N ILE A 234 -17.84 13.53 31.27
CA ILE A 234 -19.26 13.57 30.94
C ILE A 234 -20.05 12.58 31.83
N PRO A 235 -21.12 13.03 32.52
CA PRO A 235 -21.94 12.17 33.37
C PRO A 235 -22.58 11.03 32.57
N GLN A 236 -22.74 9.85 33.20
CA GLN A 236 -23.16 8.61 32.54
C GLN A 236 -24.45 8.75 31.71
N ALA A 237 -25.40 9.58 32.16
CA ALA A 237 -26.66 9.84 31.46
C ALA A 237 -26.49 10.58 30.12
N LEU A 238 -25.42 11.37 29.95
CA LEU A 238 -25.17 12.16 28.73
C LEU A 238 -24.22 11.47 27.75
N ARG A 239 -23.60 10.34 28.14
CA ARG A 239 -22.64 9.61 27.29
C ARG A 239 -23.21 9.21 25.91
N PRO A 240 -24.45 8.72 25.77
CA PRO A 240 -25.02 8.39 24.45
C PRO A 240 -25.16 9.61 23.54
N TRP A 241 -25.60 10.75 24.10
CA TRP A 241 -25.78 12.00 23.38
C TRP A 241 -24.45 12.65 23.01
N ALA A 242 -23.48 12.62 23.91
CA ALA A 242 -22.11 13.10 23.63
C ALA A 242 -21.47 12.31 22.48
N ARG A 243 -21.68 10.99 22.43
CA ARG A 243 -21.24 10.14 21.30
C ARG A 243 -21.94 10.55 20.00
N ALA A 244 -23.26 10.69 20.03
CA ALA A 244 -24.03 11.08 18.85
C ALA A 244 -23.59 12.45 18.32
N LEU A 245 -23.37 13.43 19.20
CA LEU A 245 -22.91 14.77 18.85
C LEU A 245 -21.48 14.76 18.32
N GLY A 246 -20.57 13.98 18.91
CA GLY A 246 -19.21 13.82 18.39
C GLY A 246 -19.18 13.19 16.98
N LEU A 247 -20.04 12.20 16.72
CA LEU A 247 -20.22 11.62 15.39
C LEU A 247 -20.83 12.61 14.40
N LEU A 248 -21.82 13.41 14.83
CA LEU A 248 -22.41 14.46 14.00
C LEU A 248 -21.37 15.51 13.60
N VAL A 249 -20.60 16.03 14.56
CA VAL A 249 -19.53 17.00 14.29
C VAL A 249 -18.50 16.41 13.34
N SER A 250 -18.09 15.16 13.55
CA SER A 250 -17.14 14.47 12.65
C SER A 250 -17.71 14.29 11.24
N THR A 251 -19.00 13.97 11.12
CA THR A 251 -19.71 13.83 9.84
C THR A 251 -19.77 15.17 9.11
N LEU A 252 -20.15 16.25 9.80
CA LEU A 252 -20.21 17.59 9.24
C LEU A 252 -18.84 18.09 8.80
N PHE A 253 -17.80 17.83 9.60
CA PHE A 253 -16.43 18.15 9.23
C PHE A 253 -15.98 17.37 7.97
N CYS A 254 -16.24 16.06 7.91
CA CYS A 254 -15.92 15.25 6.73
C CYS A 254 -16.69 15.72 5.49
N ALA A 255 -17.97 16.06 5.63
CA ALA A 255 -18.81 16.59 4.56
C ALA A 255 -18.31 17.96 4.07
N TYR A 256 -17.84 18.81 4.98
CA TYR A 256 -17.24 20.09 4.65
C TYR A 256 -15.95 19.92 3.85
N ILE A 257 -15.04 19.04 4.29
CA ILE A 257 -13.81 18.73 3.54
C ILE A 257 -14.14 18.11 2.18
N LEU A 258 -15.15 17.24 2.10
CA LEU A 258 -15.64 16.70 0.82
C LEU A 258 -16.11 17.80 -0.13
N ALA A 259 -16.90 18.76 0.36
CA ALA A 259 -17.39 19.87 -0.45
C ALA A 259 -16.23 20.74 -0.97
N LEU A 260 -15.25 21.05 -0.13
CA LEU A 260 -14.05 21.79 -0.54
C LEU A 260 -13.22 21.02 -1.57
N ALA A 261 -13.00 19.71 -1.35
CA ALA A 261 -12.27 18.86 -2.28
C ALA A 261 -13.01 18.73 -3.62
N TYR A 262 -14.34 18.63 -3.59
CA TYR A 262 -15.17 18.59 -4.79
C TYR A 262 -15.07 19.88 -5.59
N GLU A 263 -15.20 21.05 -4.94
CA GLU A 263 -15.06 22.34 -5.61
C GLU A 263 -13.65 22.54 -6.18
N HIS A 264 -12.61 22.09 -5.46
CA HIS A 264 -11.24 22.18 -5.95
C HIS A 264 -10.98 21.30 -7.20
N VAL A 265 -11.61 20.12 -7.28
CA VAL A 265 -11.43 19.20 -8.42
C VAL A 265 -12.35 19.58 -9.58
N PHE A 266 -13.65 19.74 -9.32
CA PHE A 266 -14.71 19.83 -10.33
C PHE A 266 -15.36 21.22 -10.42
N GLY A 267 -14.94 22.19 -9.62
CA GLY A 267 -15.45 23.55 -9.68
C GLY A 267 -15.09 24.26 -11.00
N PRO A 268 -15.66 25.46 -11.26
CA PRO A 268 -15.46 26.20 -12.51
C PRO A 268 -13.98 26.53 -12.82
N THR A 269 -13.18 26.70 -11.77
CA THR A 269 -11.72 26.93 -11.84
C THR A 269 -10.92 25.75 -11.28
N GLY A 270 -11.54 24.58 -11.15
CA GLY A 270 -10.91 23.40 -10.57
C GLY A 270 -9.91 22.71 -11.50
N ASP A 271 -9.10 21.82 -10.93
CA ASP A 271 -8.02 21.12 -11.64
C ASP A 271 -8.52 20.32 -12.87
N TYR A 272 -9.75 19.82 -12.82
CA TYR A 272 -10.36 19.13 -13.95
C TYR A 272 -10.57 20.06 -15.15
N ALA A 273 -11.05 21.28 -14.90
CA ALA A 273 -11.26 22.29 -15.94
C ALA A 273 -9.93 22.88 -16.45
N GLY A 274 -8.93 23.00 -15.57
CA GLY A 274 -7.58 23.44 -15.93
C GLY A 274 -6.86 22.47 -16.88
N GLY A 275 -7.23 21.18 -16.87
CA GLY A 275 -6.71 20.19 -17.82
C GLY A 275 -5.21 19.91 -17.68
N GLU A 276 -4.58 20.32 -16.58
CA GLU A 276 -3.15 20.14 -16.33
C GLU A 276 -2.80 18.65 -16.30
N ARG A 277 -1.78 18.28 -17.07
CA ARG A 277 -1.25 16.91 -17.13
C ARG A 277 0.19 16.90 -16.67
N ARG A 278 0.56 15.85 -15.95
CA ARG A 278 1.95 15.66 -15.53
C ARG A 278 2.87 15.45 -16.74
N PRO A 279 4.07 16.03 -16.76
CA PRO A 279 4.93 16.06 -17.94
C PRO A 279 5.42 14.67 -18.34
N SER A 280 5.68 13.78 -17.38
CA SER A 280 6.27 12.47 -17.66
C SER A 280 5.22 11.42 -18.03
N THR A 281 4.13 11.36 -17.25
CA THR A 281 3.09 10.33 -17.40
C THR A 281 1.91 10.75 -18.26
N LYS A 282 1.73 12.06 -18.52
CA LYS A 282 0.52 12.66 -19.11
C LYS A 282 -0.76 12.36 -18.32
N ILE A 283 -0.63 11.86 -17.08
CA ILE A 283 -1.76 11.60 -16.20
C ILE A 283 -2.29 12.95 -15.70
N PRO A 284 -3.62 13.15 -15.66
CA PRO A 284 -4.21 14.38 -15.14
C PRO A 284 -3.85 14.63 -13.68
N ALA A 285 -3.49 15.87 -13.33
CA ALA A 285 -3.06 16.23 -11.98
C ALA A 285 -4.19 16.07 -10.94
N TRP A 286 -5.44 16.31 -11.35
CA TRP A 286 -6.62 16.22 -10.49
C TRP A 286 -6.82 14.85 -9.83
N LEU A 287 -6.24 13.77 -10.38
CA LEU A 287 -6.35 12.42 -9.84
C LEU A 287 -5.75 12.26 -8.43
N ILE A 288 -4.81 13.13 -8.04
CA ILE A 288 -4.24 13.12 -6.69
C ILE A 288 -5.29 13.59 -5.68
N ILE A 289 -5.93 14.73 -5.97
CA ILE A 289 -6.92 15.35 -5.08
C ILE A 289 -8.26 14.61 -5.15
N PHE A 290 -8.56 13.97 -6.28
CA PHE A 290 -9.73 13.12 -6.39
C PHE A 290 -9.74 11.93 -5.41
N ALA A 291 -8.56 11.43 -5.02
CA ALA A 291 -8.46 10.43 -3.95
C ALA A 291 -9.11 10.95 -2.65
N MET A 292 -8.90 12.24 -2.33
CA MET A 292 -9.52 12.90 -1.19
C MET A 292 -11.04 12.94 -1.33
N VAL A 293 -11.57 13.30 -2.50
CA VAL A 293 -13.03 13.32 -2.77
C VAL A 293 -13.64 11.94 -2.53
N VAL A 294 -13.05 10.89 -3.09
CA VAL A 294 -13.57 9.51 -2.94
C VAL A 294 -13.54 9.08 -1.48
N SER A 295 -12.42 9.27 -0.78
CA SER A 295 -12.28 8.86 0.62
C SER A 295 -13.20 9.61 1.56
N PHE A 296 -13.29 10.94 1.44
CA PHE A 296 -14.19 11.73 2.29
C PHE A 296 -15.67 11.49 1.95
N ALA A 297 -16.02 11.14 0.72
CA ALA A 297 -17.37 10.70 0.38
C ALA A 297 -17.74 9.40 1.14
N ILE A 298 -16.85 8.40 1.12
CA ILE A 298 -17.06 7.14 1.83
C ILE A 298 -17.12 7.37 3.35
N MET A 299 -16.18 8.15 3.91
CA MET A 299 -16.15 8.48 5.34
C MET A 299 -17.42 9.23 5.77
N THR A 300 -17.86 10.21 4.98
CA THR A 300 -19.08 10.98 5.26
C THR A 300 -20.30 10.07 5.28
N LEU A 301 -20.46 9.19 4.29
CA LEU A 301 -21.57 8.25 4.24
C LEU A 301 -21.58 7.30 5.45
N ARG A 302 -20.42 6.74 5.82
CA ARG A 302 -20.26 5.86 6.99
C ARG A 302 -20.59 6.58 8.29
N LEU A 303 -20.04 7.77 8.50
CA LEU A 303 -20.25 8.53 9.73
C LEU A 303 -21.68 9.07 9.81
N ALA A 304 -22.29 9.46 8.69
CA ALA A 304 -23.70 9.85 8.63
C ALA A 304 -24.61 8.70 9.04
N ALA A 305 -24.41 7.49 8.49
CA ALA A 305 -25.17 6.31 8.86
C ALA A 305 -25.08 6.01 10.37
N ARG A 306 -23.90 6.15 10.96
CA ARG A 306 -23.69 5.97 12.40
C ARG A 306 -24.28 7.08 13.26
N THR A 307 -24.24 8.30 12.77
CA THR A 307 -24.85 9.45 13.46
C THR A 307 -26.35 9.23 13.56
N ILE A 308 -26.99 8.81 12.45
CA ILE A 308 -28.42 8.48 12.42
C ILE A 308 -28.72 7.33 13.39
N ASP A 309 -27.95 6.24 13.36
CA ASP A 309 -28.16 5.11 14.29
C ASP A 309 -27.96 5.53 15.76
N ALA A 310 -26.97 6.37 16.06
CA ALA A 310 -26.73 6.86 17.42
C ALA A 310 -27.87 7.74 17.96
N PHE A 311 -28.54 8.52 17.10
CA PHE A 311 -29.72 9.30 17.49
C PHE A 311 -30.99 8.44 17.61
N LEU A 312 -31.17 7.44 16.73
CA LEU A 312 -32.33 6.55 16.78
C LEU A 312 -32.25 5.53 17.93
N ASN A 313 -31.04 5.06 18.24
CA ASN A 313 -30.77 4.05 19.26
C ASN A 313 -29.70 4.55 20.25
N PRO A 314 -30.03 5.50 21.16
CA PRO A 314 -29.09 5.98 22.16
C PRO A 314 -28.82 4.87 23.20
N ARG A 315 -27.91 3.95 22.88
CA ARG A 315 -27.45 2.92 23.81
C ARG A 315 -26.40 3.50 24.73
N ALA A 316 -26.53 3.24 26.03
CA ALA A 316 -25.41 3.40 26.95
C ALA A 316 -24.24 2.52 26.44
N PRO A 317 -22.99 3.03 26.45
CA PRO A 317 -21.86 2.16 26.19
C PRO A 317 -21.94 0.99 27.17
N VAL A 318 -21.90 -0.25 26.66
CA VAL A 318 -21.71 -1.42 27.50
C VAL A 318 -20.30 -1.27 28.05
N GLU A 319 -20.17 -0.79 29.28
CA GLU A 319 -18.95 -0.88 30.07
C GLU A 319 -18.70 -2.38 30.28
N THR A 320 -18.01 -3.03 29.35
CA THR A 320 -17.17 -4.18 29.71
C THR A 320 -15.97 -3.59 30.44
N LEU A 321 -16.19 -3.21 31.69
CA LEU A 321 -15.13 -3.01 32.68
C LEU A 321 -14.59 -4.40 33.03
N ASP A 322 -13.85 -5.01 32.11
CA ASP A 322 -12.89 -6.03 32.48
C ASP A 322 -11.62 -5.29 32.89
N HIS A 323 -11.38 -5.31 34.20
CA HIS A 323 -10.18 -4.81 34.87
C HIS A 323 -8.90 -5.51 34.39
#